data_AF-A0A846J5U8-F1
#
_entry.id   AF-A0A846J5U8-F1
#
_cell.length_a   1.000
_cell.length_b   1.000
_cell.length_c   1.000
_cell.angle_alpha   90.00
_cell.angle_beta   90.00
_cell.angle_gamma   90.00
#
_symmetry.space_group_name_H-M   'P 1'
#
loop_
_entity.id
_entity.type
_entity.pdbx_description
1 polymer ?
#
loop_
_entity_poly.entity_id
_entity_poly.type
_entity_poly.pdbx_seq_one_letter_code
_entity_poly.pdbx_strand_id
1 'polypeptide(L)'
;MIKLTVLFDEPFWIGIFEKQDQDKIQICRVVFGQEPKDYEVYDFILKNYYNLKFSGPIAIVKKPKKEINPKRIQRKIKKTVQENGIGTKAQQALKLDYENKKIERKIKSKEDREKLKKLKFEKKQQKKAKKKKGH
;
A
#
# COMPACT_ATOMS: atom_id res chain seq x y z
N MET A 1 22.50 -0.95 -12.71
CA MET A 1 22.57 -1.78 -11.48
C MET A 1 21.72 -3.02 -11.69
N ILE A 2 22.19 -4.19 -11.25
CA ILE A 2 21.42 -5.44 -11.31
C ILE A 2 21.03 -5.80 -9.88
N LYS A 3 19.77 -6.13 -9.66
CA LYS A 3 19.23 -6.53 -8.37
C LYS A 3 18.44 -7.83 -8.53
N LEU A 4 18.66 -8.79 -7.64
CA LEU A 4 17.82 -9.97 -7.50
C LEU A 4 16.96 -9.81 -6.25
N THR A 5 15.66 -10.03 -6.39
CA THR A 5 14.73 -10.14 -5.26
C THR A 5 14.14 -11.54 -5.28
N VAL A 6 14.37 -12.30 -4.21
CA VAL A 6 13.75 -13.62 -4.01
C VAL A 6 12.54 -13.42 -3.10
N LEU A 7 11.38 -13.89 -3.54
CA LEU A 7 10.14 -13.78 -2.78
C LEU A 7 9.27 -15.02 -2.99
N PHE A 8 8.39 -15.28 -2.04
CA PHE A 8 7.40 -16.34 -2.13
C PHE A 8 6.12 -15.83 -2.80
N ASP A 9 5.76 -16.43 -3.93
CA ASP A 9 4.56 -16.16 -4.72
C ASP A 9 3.79 -17.48 -4.86
N GLU A 10 2.78 -17.67 -4.01
CA GLU A 10 2.09 -18.97 -3.82
C GLU A 10 1.77 -19.65 -5.18
N PRO A 11 2.17 -20.93 -5.38
CA PRO A 11 2.75 -21.87 -4.41
C PRO A 11 4.29 -21.96 -4.43
N PHE A 12 4.99 -21.07 -5.15
CA PHE A 12 6.42 -21.22 -5.44
C PHE A 12 7.28 -20.05 -4.97
N TRP A 13 8.55 -20.33 -4.75
CA TRP A 13 9.56 -19.28 -4.65
C TRP A 13 9.96 -18.78 -6.02
N ILE A 14 10.00 -17.46 -6.17
CA ILE A 14 10.36 -16.80 -7.42
C ILE A 14 11.52 -15.83 -7.21
N GLY A 15 12.40 -15.77 -8.20
CA GLY A 15 13.45 -14.77 -8.33
C GLY A 15 13.08 -13.73 -9.38
N ILE A 16 13.12 -12.46 -9.00
CA ILE A 16 12.93 -11.34 -9.91
C ILE A 16 14.27 -10.65 -10.11
N PHE A 17 14.80 -10.74 -11.33
CA PHE A 17 15.98 -9.99 -11.74
C PHE A 17 15.56 -8.66 -12.32
N GLU A 18 15.98 -7.57 -11.69
CA GLU A 18 15.80 -6.21 -12.15
C GLU A 18 17.14 -5.69 -12.69
N LYS A 19 17.21 -5.41 -13.98
CA LYS A 19 18.32 -4.72 -14.61
C LYS A 19 17.90 -3.29 -14.88
N GLN A 20 18.48 -2.36 -14.12
CA GLN A 20 18.25 -0.93 -14.30
C GLN A 20 19.38 -0.30 -15.11
N ASP A 21 19.00 0.33 -16.21
CA ASP A 21 19.88 1.13 -17.06
C ASP A 21 19.28 2.53 -17.25
N GLN A 22 19.94 3.55 -16.72
CA GLN A 22 19.49 4.94 -16.66
C GLN A 22 17.99 5.10 -16.30
N ASP A 23 17.13 5.19 -17.31
CA ASP A 23 15.67 5.41 -17.21
C ASP A 23 14.84 4.22 -17.69
N LYS A 24 15.46 3.07 -17.92
CA LYS A 24 14.84 1.83 -18.37
C LYS A 24 15.09 0.73 -17.35
N ILE A 25 14.07 -0.08 -17.08
CA ILE A 25 14.24 -1.35 -16.37
C ILE A 25 13.82 -2.49 -17.28
N GLN A 26 14.61 -3.56 -17.20
CA GLN A 26 14.28 -4.86 -17.76
C GLN A 26 14.11 -5.84 -16.61
N ILE A 27 13.12 -6.72 -16.72
CA ILE A 27 12.78 -7.67 -15.67
C ILE A 27 12.85 -9.09 -16.23
N CYS A 28 13.37 -10.03 -15.43
CA CYS A 28 13.26 -11.46 -15.71
C CYS A 28 12.70 -12.18 -14.47
N ARG A 29 11.64 -12.99 -14.67
CA ARG A 29 11.06 -13.85 -13.62
C ARG A 29 11.64 -15.25 -13.77
N VAL A 30 12.15 -15.79 -12.67
CA VAL A 30 12.62 -17.17 -12.54
C VAL A 30 11.81 -17.84 -11.44
N VAL A 31 11.41 -19.10 -11.65
CA VAL A 31 10.71 -19.90 -10.65
C VAL A 31 11.69 -20.91 -10.08
N PHE A 32 11.91 -20.86 -8.76
CA PHE A 32 12.74 -21.82 -8.03
C PHE A 32 11.92 -23.00 -7.48
N GLY A 33 10.62 -22.80 -7.28
CA GLY A 33 9.73 -23.84 -6.75
C GLY A 33 9.77 -23.86 -5.23
N GLN A 34 10.72 -24.60 -4.66
CA GLN A 34 10.97 -24.65 -3.21
C GLN A 34 11.83 -23.45 -2.74
N GLU A 35 11.91 -23.23 -1.43
CA GLU A 35 12.75 -22.16 -0.86
C GLU A 35 14.20 -22.40 -1.24
N PRO A 36 14.80 -21.55 -2.11
CA PRO A 36 16.14 -21.78 -2.57
C PRO A 36 17.11 -21.33 -1.48
N LYS A 37 18.11 -22.15 -1.20
CA LYS A 37 19.19 -21.73 -0.30
C LYS A 37 20.13 -20.76 -1.00
N ASP A 38 20.84 -19.95 -0.23
CA ASP A 38 21.74 -18.91 -0.77
C ASP A 38 22.74 -19.46 -1.80
N TYR A 39 23.28 -20.66 -1.57
CA TYR A 39 24.22 -21.30 -2.49
C TYR A 39 23.55 -21.77 -3.80
N GLU A 40 22.28 -22.19 -3.76
CA GLU A 40 21.53 -22.59 -4.95
C GLU A 40 21.21 -21.38 -5.82
N VAL A 41 20.86 -20.26 -5.18
CA VAL A 41 20.67 -18.98 -5.85
C VAL A 41 21.98 -18.54 -6.51
N TYR A 42 23.10 -18.63 -5.79
CA TYR A 42 24.41 -18.23 -6.32
C TYR A 42 24.83 -19.09 -7.52
N ASP A 43 24.73 -20.42 -7.41
CA ASP A 43 25.07 -21.34 -8.50
C ASP A 43 24.15 -21.13 -9.72
N PHE A 44 22.86 -20.89 -9.48
CA PHE A 44 21.90 -20.57 -10.54
C PHE A 44 22.30 -19.30 -11.28
N ILE A 45 22.72 -18.25 -10.58
CA ILE A 45 23.19 -17.00 -11.20
C ILE A 45 24.42 -17.28 -12.06
N LEU A 46 25.43 -17.96 -11.53
CA LEU A 46 26.67 -18.22 -12.28
C LEU A 46 26.42 -19.00 -13.58
N LYS A 47 25.54 -19.99 -13.55
CA LYS A 47 25.25 -20.86 -14.70
C LYS A 47 24.26 -20.26 -15.69
N ASN A 48 23.22 -19.60 -15.21
CA ASN A 48 22.06 -19.26 -16.03
C ASN A 48 21.93 -17.77 -16.35
N TYR A 49 22.68 -16.88 -15.70
CA TYR A 49 22.47 -15.43 -15.84
C TYR A 49 22.53 -14.94 -17.29
N TYR A 50 23.51 -15.40 -18.08
CA TYR A 50 23.65 -15.02 -19.48
C TYR A 50 22.56 -15.59 -20.41
N ASN A 51 21.84 -16.62 -19.95
CA ASN A 51 20.76 -17.26 -20.68
C ASN A 51 19.37 -16.68 -20.31
N LEU A 52 19.30 -15.78 -19.33
CA LEU A 52 18.05 -15.18 -18.88
C LEU A 52 17.47 -14.25 -19.96
N LYS A 53 16.23 -14.52 -20.35
CA LYS A 53 15.47 -13.67 -21.26
C LYS A 53 14.83 -12.53 -20.47
N PHE A 54 15.43 -11.36 -20.58
CA PHE A 54 14.88 -10.13 -20.03
C PHE A 54 13.73 -9.61 -20.88
N SER A 55 12.74 -9.02 -20.23
CA SER A 55 11.66 -8.31 -20.91
C SER A 55 12.18 -7.10 -21.69
N GLY A 56 11.37 -6.63 -22.64
CA GLY A 56 11.63 -5.38 -23.35
C GLY A 56 11.83 -4.22 -22.36
N PRO A 57 12.67 -3.22 -22.70
CA PRO A 57 12.96 -2.12 -21.80
C PRO A 57 11.71 -1.30 -21.47
N ILE A 58 11.35 -1.25 -20.19
CA ILE A 58 10.23 -0.47 -19.68
C ILE A 58 10.77 0.88 -19.21
N ALA A 59 10.27 1.97 -19.79
CA ALA A 59 10.63 3.31 -19.34
C ALA A 59 10.08 3.58 -17.94
N ILE A 60 10.94 4.01 -17.03
CA ILE A 60 10.55 4.37 -15.66
C ILE A 60 10.72 5.87 -15.49
N VAL A 61 9.61 6.51 -15.15
CA VAL A 61 9.63 7.87 -14.63
C VAL A 61 10.34 7.82 -13.28
N LYS A 62 11.62 8.24 -13.26
CA LYS A 62 12.35 8.49 -12.01
C LYS A 62 11.59 9.54 -11.21
N LYS A 63 10.71 9.09 -10.30
CA LYS A 63 10.23 9.98 -9.25
C LYS A 63 11.47 10.37 -8.44
N PRO A 64 11.78 11.66 -8.28
CA PRO A 64 12.93 12.05 -7.48
C PRO A 64 12.77 11.42 -6.11
N LYS A 65 13.77 10.64 -5.68
CA LYS A 65 13.83 10.11 -4.33
C LYS A 65 13.85 11.33 -3.42
N LYS A 66 12.70 11.66 -2.82
CA LYS A 66 12.70 12.57 -1.67
C LYS A 66 13.55 11.88 -0.62
N GLU A 67 14.66 12.49 -0.23
CA GLU A 67 15.48 11.99 0.86
C GLU A 67 14.62 11.99 2.13
N ILE A 68 14.11 10.81 2.47
CA ILE A 68 13.35 10.61 3.70
C ILE A 68 14.39 10.44 4.79
N ASN A 69 14.36 11.28 5.82
CA ASN A 69 15.26 11.22 6.97
C ASN A 69 15.41 9.75 7.47
N PRO A 70 16.64 9.25 7.69
CA PRO A 70 16.90 7.86 8.12
C PRO A 70 16.06 7.41 9.32
N LYS A 71 15.81 8.30 10.29
CA LYS A 71 14.95 8.04 11.45
C LYS A 71 13.51 7.73 11.04
N ARG A 72 13.02 8.35 9.97
CA ARG A 72 11.68 8.14 9.41
C ARG A 72 11.62 6.84 8.60
N ILE A 73 12.71 6.41 7.96
CA ILE A 73 12.83 5.10 7.31
C ILE A 73 12.80 3.97 8.36
N GLN A 74 13.62 4.07 9.40
CA GLN A 74 13.63 3.08 10.50
C GLN A 74 12.27 2.96 11.19
N ARG A 75 11.57 4.08 11.41
CA ARG A 75 10.20 4.08 11.94
C ARG A 75 9.21 3.36 11.02
N LYS A 76 9.32 3.53 9.70
CA LYS A 76 8.47 2.81 8.73
C LYS A 76 8.74 1.31 8.76
N ILE A 77 10.01 0.90 8.72
CA ILE A 77 10.42 -0.52 8.76
C ILE A 77 9.93 -1.16 10.06
N LYS A 78 10.13 -0.50 11.20
CA LYS A 78 9.63 -0.99 12.49
C LYS A 78 8.11 -1.11 12.50
N LYS A 79 7.38 -0.14 11.92
CA LYS A 79 5.92 -0.20 11.81
C LYS A 79 5.46 -1.38 10.96
N THR A 80 6.06 -1.60 9.80
CA THR A 80 5.70 -2.72 8.90
C THR A 80 6.06 -4.09 9.49
N VAL A 81 7.20 -4.21 10.18
CA VAL A 81 7.59 -5.45 10.85
C VAL A 81 6.68 -5.72 12.06
N GLN A 82 6.28 -4.68 12.79
CA GLN A 82 5.37 -4.79 13.93
C GLN A 82 3.92 -5.06 13.50
N GLU A 83 3.52 -4.61 12.30
CA GLU A 83 2.26 -4.99 11.64
C GLU A 83 2.25 -6.49 11.25
N ASN A 84 3.43 -7.08 11.00
CA ASN A 84 3.60 -8.52 10.73
C ASN A 84 3.81 -9.39 11.99
N GLY A 85 3.68 -8.83 13.21
CA GLY A 85 3.87 -9.57 14.45
C GLY A 85 2.69 -10.48 14.81
N ILE A 86 2.89 -11.81 14.76
CA ILE A 86 2.22 -12.90 15.52
C ILE A 86 0.72 -12.67 15.82
N GLY A 87 -0.04 -12.25 14.82
CA GLY A 87 -1.50 -12.23 14.87
C GLY A 87 -2.03 -13.26 13.90
N THR A 88 -2.94 -14.13 14.34
CA THR A 88 -3.69 -14.98 13.40
C THR A 88 -4.43 -14.09 12.41
N LYS A 89 -4.57 -14.53 11.14
CA LYS A 89 -5.28 -13.78 10.09
C LYS A 89 -6.64 -13.21 10.58
N ALA A 90 -7.30 -13.94 11.49
CA ALA A 90 -8.53 -13.52 12.17
C ALA A 90 -8.38 -12.26 13.05
N GLN A 91 -7.31 -12.12 13.84
CA GLN A 91 -7.09 -10.95 14.69
C GLN A 91 -6.81 -9.68 13.87
N GLN A 92 -6.10 -9.83 12.74
CA GLN A 92 -5.87 -8.73 11.81
C GLN A 92 -7.18 -8.28 11.13
N ALA A 93 -8.01 -9.23 10.71
CA ALA A 93 -9.33 -8.95 10.13
C ALA A 93 -10.25 -8.21 11.12
N LEU A 94 -10.28 -8.62 12.39
CA LEU A 94 -11.06 -7.95 13.44
C LEU A 94 -10.60 -6.51 13.69
N LYS A 95 -9.28 -6.26 13.68
CA LYS A 95 -8.73 -4.91 13.86
C LYS A 95 -9.09 -4.00 12.68
N LEU A 96 -8.99 -4.51 11.44
CA LEU A 96 -9.34 -3.77 10.23
C LEU A 96 -10.84 -3.41 10.23
N ASP A 97 -11.71 -4.36 10.57
CA ASP A 97 -13.16 -4.14 10.71
C ASP A 97 -13.46 -3.06 11.77
N TYR A 98 -12.78 -3.11 12.92
CA TYR A 98 -12.92 -2.09 13.96
C TYR A 98 -12.51 -0.69 13.49
N GLU A 99 -11.40 -0.55 12.78
CA GLU A 99 -10.95 0.72 12.23
C GLU A 99 -11.92 1.28 11.17
N ASN A 100 -12.44 0.43 10.28
CA ASN A 100 -13.43 0.80 9.28
C ASN A 100 -14.73 1.30 9.94
N LYS A 101 -15.28 0.54 10.90
CA LYS A 101 -16.50 0.94 11.65
C LYS A 101 -16.31 2.26 12.40
N LYS A 102 -15.12 2.55 12.90
CA LYS A 102 -14.81 3.82 13.55
C LYS A 102 -14.89 5.00 12.57
N ILE A 103 -14.42 4.82 11.34
CA ILE A 103 -14.49 5.81 10.28
C ILE A 103 -15.96 6.04 9.87
N GLU A 104 -16.71 4.97 9.62
CA GLU A 104 -18.13 5.04 9.26
C GLU A 104 -18.96 5.78 10.30
N ARG A 105 -18.75 5.48 11.59
CA ARG A 105 -19.43 6.20 12.70
C ARG A 105 -19.13 7.69 12.69
N LYS A 106 -17.88 8.08 12.41
CA LYS A 106 -17.49 9.50 12.31
C LYS A 106 -18.20 10.19 11.15
N ILE A 107 -18.27 9.54 9.99
CA ILE A 107 -18.94 10.07 8.81
C ILE A 107 -20.43 10.26 9.10
N LYS A 108 -21.10 9.21 9.60
CA LYS A 108 -22.52 9.26 9.94
C LYS A 108 -22.84 10.33 10.98
N SER A 109 -22.07 10.42 12.06
CA SER A 109 -22.26 11.44 13.09
C SER A 109 -22.11 12.86 12.53
N LYS A 110 -21.17 13.08 11.61
CA LYS A 110 -21.01 14.36 10.94
C LYS A 110 -22.21 14.70 10.05
N GLU A 111 -22.68 13.75 9.25
CA GLU A 111 -23.86 13.93 8.40
C GLU A 111 -25.11 14.26 9.22
N ASP A 112 -25.36 13.53 10.31
CA ASP A 112 -26.50 13.77 11.19
C ASP A 112 -26.44 15.17 11.81
N ARG A 113 -25.25 15.61 12.25
CA ARG A 113 -25.04 16.95 12.78
C ARG A 113 -25.31 18.04 11.73
N GLU A 114 -24.90 17.83 10.48
CA GLU A 114 -25.15 18.75 9.39
C GLU A 114 -26.64 18.80 9.00
N LYS A 115 -27.32 17.65 8.92
CA LYS A 115 -28.77 17.56 8.70
C LYS A 115 -29.55 18.30 9.77
N LEU A 116 -29.21 18.08 11.05
CA LEU A 116 -29.85 18.78 12.17
C LEU A 116 -29.61 20.30 12.13
N LYS A 117 -28.41 20.74 11.73
CA LYS A 117 -28.12 22.18 11.54
C LYS A 117 -28.99 22.79 10.44
N LYS A 118 -29.09 22.14 9.27
CA LYS A 118 -29.93 22.61 8.15
C LYS A 118 -31.40 22.71 8.55
N LEU A 119 -31.95 21.68 9.19
CA LEU A 119 -33.34 21.68 9.69
C LEU A 119 -33.60 22.81 10.69
N LYS A 120 -32.68 23.05 11.63
CA LYS A 120 -32.80 24.17 12.59
C LYS A 120 -32.77 25.53 11.89
N PHE A 121 -31.92 25.68 10.88
CA PHE A 121 -31.82 26.91 10.10
C PHE A 121 -33.09 27.18 9.28
N GLU A 122 -33.62 26.18 8.57
CA GLU A 122 -34.86 26.29 7.80
C GLU A 122 -36.05 26.69 8.70
N LYS A 123 -36.19 26.04 9.86
CA LYS A 123 -37.21 26.42 10.85
C LYS A 123 -37.07 27.86 11.33
N LYS A 124 -35.83 28.36 11.53
CA LYS A 124 -35.59 29.78 11.87
C LYS A 124 -35.99 30.72 10.73
N GLN A 125 -35.66 30.38 9.48
CA GLN A 125 -36.04 31.18 8.32
C GLN A 125 -37.55 31.25 8.13
N GLN A 126 -38.26 30.11 8.24
CA GLN A 126 -39.72 30.06 8.20
C GLN A 126 -40.36 30.93 9.29
N LYS A 127 -39.85 30.86 10.54
CA LYS A 127 -40.32 31.72 11.63
C LYS A 127 -40.09 33.22 11.34
N LYS A 128 -38.92 33.58 10.80
CA LYS A 128 -38.60 34.97 10.41
C LYS A 128 -39.51 35.46 9.28
N ALA A 129 -39.79 34.63 8.28
CA ALA A 129 -40.70 34.95 7.19
C ALA A 129 -42.14 35.15 7.67
N LYS A 130 -42.64 34.27 8.56
CA LYS A 130 -43.98 34.40 9.17
C LYS A 130 -44.13 35.71 9.96
N LYS A 131 -43.10 36.11 10.72
CA LYS A 131 -43.10 37.40 11.46
C LYS A 131 -43.21 38.63 10.54
N LYS A 132 -42.63 38.56 9.33
CA LYS A 132 -42.68 39.66 8.35
C LYS A 132 -44.01 39.76 7.60
N LYS A 133 -44.85 38.71 7.62
CA LYS A 133 -46.15 38.67 6.95
C LYS A 133 -47.33 39.04 7.87
N GLY A 134 -47.05 39.46 9.11
CA GLY A 134 -48.06 40.01 10.02
C GLY A 134 -48.14 41.52 9.91
N HIS A 135 -49.05 41.99 9.05
CA HIS A 135 -49.87 43.19 9.22
C HIS A 135 -51.31 42.76 9.02
#